data_AF-A0A967MZS4-F1
#
_entry.id   AF-A0A967MZS4-F1
#
_cell.length_a   1.000
_cell.length_b   1.000
_cell.length_c   1.000
_cell.angle_alpha   90.00
_cell.angle_beta   90.00
_cell.angle_gamma   90.00
#
_symmetry.space_group_name_H-M   'P 1'
#
loop_
_entity.id
_entity.type
_entity.pdbx_description
1 polymer ?
#
loop_
_entity_poly.entity_id
_entity_poly.type
_entity_poly.pdbx_seq_one_letter_code
_entity_poly.pdbx_strand_id
1 'polypeptide(L)' 'MTEEMKEFKKELSVKWIKADSGNTYLCPVDSLSHIDQNNEDQLKMICVDESSNPQND' A
#
# COMPACT_ATOMS: atom_id res chain seq x y z
N MET A 1 26.45 -12.36 1.55
CA MET A 1 25.42 -11.62 0.76
C MET A 1 24.08 -11.70 1.49
N THR A 2 24.01 -11.26 2.74
CA THR A 2 22.85 -11.59 3.61
C THR A 2 22.44 -10.46 4.55
N GLU A 3 22.98 -9.26 4.34
CA GLU A 3 22.69 -8.07 5.15
C GLU A 3 21.98 -6.98 4.33
N GLU A 4 22.32 -6.84 3.05
CA GLU A 4 21.66 -5.90 2.11
C GLU A 4 20.15 -6.16 1.93
N MET A 5 19.66 -7.39 2.10
CA MET A 5 18.22 -7.69 1.99
C MET A 5 17.40 -7.21 3.19
N LYS A 6 18.02 -6.92 4.35
CA LYS A 6 17.29 -6.44 5.54
C LYS A 6 17.03 -4.94 5.48
N GLU A 7 17.94 -4.15 4.93
CA GLU A 7 17.77 -2.69 4.79
C GLU A 7 16.70 -2.35 3.76
N PHE A 8 16.66 -3.08 2.63
CA PHE A 8 15.63 -2.89 1.61
C PHE A 8 14.20 -3.16 2.13
N LYS A 9 14.07 -4.06 3.11
CA LYS A 9 12.78 -4.39 3.73
C LYS A 9 12.26 -3.27 4.65
N LYS A 10 13.14 -2.40 5.13
CA LYS A 10 12.79 -1.22 5.93
C LYS A 10 12.31 -0.07 5.03
N GLU A 11 12.83 0.01 3.81
CA GLU A 11 12.55 1.10 2.85
C GLU A 11 11.22 0.94 2.10
N LEU A 12 10.70 -0.28 1.93
CA LEU A 12 9.44 -0.55 1.23
C LEU A 12 8.46 -1.31 2.12
N SER A 13 8.26 -0.83 3.35
CA SER A 13 7.12 -1.29 4.15
C SER A 13 5.85 -0.77 3.48
N VAL A 14 5.33 -1.52 2.52
CA VAL A 14 4.04 -1.28 1.87
C VAL A 14 3.01 -2.25 2.43
N LYS A 15 1.78 -1.80 2.60
CA LYS A 15 0.67 -2.55 3.17
C LYS A 15 -0.53 -2.47 2.25
N TRP A 16 -1.16 -3.62 2.05
CA TRP A 16 -2.40 -3.76 1.32
C TRP A 16 -3.57 -3.28 2.18
N ILE A 17 -4.31 -2.31 1.67
CA ILE A 17 -5.51 -1.75 2.27
C ILE A 17 -6.68 -2.04 1.35
N LYS A 18 -7.74 -2.63 1.88
CA LYS A 18 -9.01 -2.74 1.18
C LYS A 18 -9.89 -1.57 1.60
N ALA A 19 -10.30 -0.75 0.64
CA ALA A 19 -11.26 0.32 0.88
C ALA A 19 -12.68 -0.24 1.01
N ASP A 20 -13.58 0.55 1.60
CA ASP A 20 -14.98 0.16 1.82
C ASP A 20 -15.72 -0.09 0.48
N SER A 21 -15.30 0.59 -0.59
CA SER A 21 -15.78 0.35 -1.96
C SER A 21 -15.38 -1.01 -2.54
N GLY A 22 -14.55 -1.80 -1.84
CA GLY A 22 -14.06 -3.11 -2.30
C GLY A 22 -12.75 -3.03 -3.09
N ASN A 23 -12.25 -1.83 -3.37
CA ASN A 23 -11.00 -1.62 -4.08
C ASN A 23 -9.79 -1.94 -3.20
N THR A 24 -8.74 -2.48 -3.81
CA THR A 24 -7.50 -2.84 -3.10
C THR A 24 -6.37 -1.88 -3.48
N TYR A 25 -5.75 -1.29 -2.46
CA TYR A 25 -4.70 -0.29 -2.55
C TYR A 25 -3.42 -0.79 -1.88
N LEU A 26 -2.28 -0.63 -2.55
CA LEU A 26 -0.96 -0.89 -1.97
C LEU A 26 -0.34 0.44 -1.52
N CYS A 27 -0.34 0.67 -0.20
CA CYS A 27 0.09 1.93 0.40
C CYS A 27 1.41 1.78 1.15
N PRO A 28 2.35 2.74 1.06
CA PRO A 28 3.46 2.80 2.01
C PRO A 28 2.95 3.03 3.44
N VAL A 29 3.47 2.25 4.41
CA VAL A 29 3.04 2.31 5.82
C VAL A 29 3.35 3.65 6.48
N ASP A 30 4.39 4.33 6.00
CA ASP A 30 4.79 5.66 6.47
C ASP A 30 3.65 6.64 6.21
N SER A 31 3.16 6.69 4.96
CA SER A 31 2.02 7.53 4.60
C SER A 31 0.70 7.07 5.20
N LEU A 32 0.51 5.77 5.45
CA LEU A 32 -0.68 5.24 6.13
C LEU A 32 -0.89 5.84 7.53
N SER A 33 0.18 6.25 8.20
CA SER A 33 0.08 6.92 9.51
C SER A 33 -0.46 8.36 9.39
N HIS A 34 -0.45 8.93 8.19
CA HIS A 34 -0.84 10.31 7.91
C HIS A 34 -2.13 10.43 7.08
N ILE A 35 -2.65 9.33 6.54
CA ILE A 35 -3.89 9.32 5.74
C ILE A 35 -5.02 8.60 6.44
N ASP A 36 -6.24 9.04 6.15
CA ASP A 36 -7.43 8.36 6.61
C ASP A 36 -7.75 7.21 5.65
N GLN A 37 -7.71 5.97 6.14
CA GLN A 37 -7.98 4.78 5.32
C GLN A 37 -9.42 4.72 4.77
N ASN A 38 -10.32 5.54 5.32
CA ASN A 38 -11.69 5.71 4.81
C ASN A 38 -11.76 6.67 3.61
N ASN A 39 -10.67 7.39 3.31
CA ASN A 39 -10.63 8.41 2.27
C ASN A 39 -9.92 7.88 1.02
N GLU A 40 -10.70 7.32 0.09
CA GLU A 40 -10.21 6.76 -1.16
C GLU A 40 -9.49 7.76 -2.05
N ASP A 41 -9.85 9.06 -2.02
CA ASP A 41 -9.14 10.08 -2.79
C ASP A 41 -7.68 10.24 -2.32
N GLN A 42 -7.45 10.16 -1.01
CA GLN A 42 -6.08 10.18 -0.47
C GLN A 42 -5.33 8.88 -0.75
N LEU A 43 -6.03 7.73 -0.66
CA LEU A 43 -5.45 6.43 -1.03
C LEU A 43 -5.03 6.41 -2.50
N LYS A 44 -5.84 6.92 -3.43
CA LYS A 44 -5.49 6.98 -4.87
C LYS A 44 -4.33 7.92 -5.18
N MET A 45 -4.11 8.93 -4.34
CA MET A 45 -3.03 9.91 -4.55
C MET A 45 -1.68 9.39 -4.03
N ILE A 46 -1.68 8.52 -3.01
CA ILE A 46 -0.47 8.08 -2.30
C ILE A 46 -0.19 6.58 -2.48
N CYS A 47 -1.22 5.78 -2.71
CA CYS A 47 -1.16 4.34 -2.85
C CYS A 47 -1.36 3.92 -4.30
N VAL A 48 -0.85 2.74 -4.63
CA VAL A 48 -1.06 2.13 -5.95
C VAL A 48 -2.42 1.42 -5.94
N ASP A 49 -3.32 1.80 -6.85
CA ASP A 49 -4.56 1.06 -7.10
C ASP A 49 -4.22 -0.27 -7.77
N GLU A 50 -4.33 -1.35 -7.02
CA GLU A 50 -4.13 -2.72 -7.49
C GLU A 50 -5.47 -3.45 -7.63
N SER A 51 -6.58 -2.71 -7.55
CA SER A 51 -7.94 -3.25 -7.62
C SER A 51 -8.25 -3.88 -8.98
N SER A 52 -7.53 -3.47 -10.02
CA SER A 52 -7.67 -4.01 -11.38
C SER A 52 -6.60 -5.05 -11.72
N ASN A 53 -5.78 -5.48 -10.76
CA ASN A 53 -4.70 -6.43 -11.04
C ASN A 53 -5.25 -7.88 -10.98
N PRO A 54 -5.37 -8.60 -12.12
CA PRO A 54 -6.01 -9.92 -12.18
C PRO A 54 -5.21 -11.04 -11.48
N GLN A 55 -4.05 -10.73 -10.89
CA GLN A 55 -3.31 -11.64 -10.03
C GLN A 55 -3.79 -11.65 -8.56
N ASN A 56 -4.76 -10.80 -8.20
CA ASN A 56 -5.39 -10.78 -6.87
C ASN A 56 -6.67 -11.64 -6.78
N ASP A 57 -7.09 -12.31 -7.87
CA ASP A 57 -8.26 -13.22 -7.91
C ASP A 57 -7.85 -14.68 -7.64
#